data_AF-A0A7J6LG16-F1
#
_entry.id   AF-A0A7J6LG16-F1
#
_cell.length_a   1.000
_cell.length_b   1.000
_cell.length_c   1.000
_cell.angle_alpha   90.00
_cell.angle_beta   90.00
_cell.angle_gamma   90.00
#
_symmetry.space_group_name_H-M   'P 1'
#
loop_
_entity.id
_entity.type
_entity.pdbx_description
1 polymer ?
#
loop_
_entity_poly.entity_id
_entity_poly.type
_entity_poly.pdbx_seq_one_letter_code
_entity_poly.pdbx_strand_id
1 'polypeptide(L)'
;MKSFAVLAAFLGLVVASPDDYCQKLCDATPSCASYGWGSYCKGNGVCFGLLEKGNNDYCFQPTDPSCDDSVYQPVSCPVVPPTCEDVCNGLSGCKNSKWGSYCKSWQNPPVCFGILEKADGSLCFESTDPGCVGNPYSCPTV
;
A
#
# COMPACT_ATOMS: atom_id res chain seq x y z
N MET A 1 -6.77 -28.62 -39.97
CA MET A 1 -6.92 -27.32 -39.27
C MET A 1 -6.84 -27.62 -37.78
N LYS A 2 -5.70 -27.35 -37.14
CA LYS A 2 -5.49 -27.59 -35.69
C LYS A 2 -5.49 -26.23 -35.00
N SER A 3 -6.54 -25.97 -34.22
CA SER A 3 -6.66 -24.75 -33.42
C SER A 3 -5.67 -24.80 -32.26
N PHE A 4 -4.76 -23.83 -32.21
CA PHE A 4 -3.89 -23.61 -31.07
C PHE A 4 -4.62 -22.66 -30.11
N ALA A 5 -5.02 -23.18 -28.95
CA ALA A 5 -5.51 -22.35 -27.85
C ALA A 5 -4.33 -21.61 -27.22
N VAL A 6 -4.32 -20.29 -27.33
CA VAL A 6 -3.36 -19.43 -26.64
C VAL A 6 -3.82 -19.32 -25.18
N LEU A 7 -3.18 -20.08 -24.29
CA LEU A 7 -3.29 -19.86 -22.85
C LEU A 7 -2.57 -18.55 -22.52
N ALA A 8 -3.34 -17.46 -22.43
CA ALA A 8 -2.88 -16.22 -21.83
C ALA A 8 -2.68 -16.47 -20.32
N ALA A 9 -1.45 -16.75 -19.92
CA ALA A 9 -1.05 -16.71 -18.52
C ALA A 9 -1.07 -15.24 -18.09
N PHE A 10 -2.16 -14.81 -17.45
CA PHE A 10 -2.17 -13.58 -16.67
C PHE A 10 -1.26 -13.79 -15.47
N LEU A 11 0.01 -13.38 -15.60
CA LEU A 11 0.87 -13.08 -14.46
C LEU A 11 0.24 -11.89 -13.73
N GLY A 12 -0.69 -12.18 -12.83
CA GLY A 12 -1.14 -11.20 -11.86
C GLY A 12 0.07 -10.81 -11.02
N LEU A 13 0.51 -9.56 -11.14
CA LEU A 13 1.36 -8.94 -10.15
C LEU A 13 0.57 -8.95 -8.84
N VAL A 14 0.86 -9.93 -7.98
CA VAL A 14 0.38 -9.94 -6.62
C VAL A 14 1.03 -8.72 -5.97
N VAL A 15 0.29 -7.62 -5.85
CA VAL A 15 0.65 -6.54 -4.93
C VAL A 15 0.62 -7.18 -3.56
N ALA A 16 1.79 -7.61 -3.10
CA ALA A 16 1.95 -8.10 -1.75
C ALA A 16 1.50 -6.97 -0.84
N SER A 17 0.55 -7.25 0.05
CA SER A 17 0.19 -6.26 1.07
C SER A 17 1.44 -5.90 1.88
N PRO A 18 1.49 -4.72 2.53
CA PRO A 18 2.62 -4.36 3.40
C PRO A 18 2.91 -5.44 4.45
N ASP A 19 1.87 -6.14 4.92
CA ASP A 19 1.99 -7.28 5.83
C ASP A 19 2.59 -8.52 5.15
N ASP A 20 2.16 -8.85 3.93
CA ASP A 20 2.77 -9.93 3.13
C ASP A 20 4.26 -9.68 2.86
N TYR A 21 4.67 -8.41 2.71
CA TYR A 21 6.07 -8.06 2.53
C TYR A 21 6.90 -8.40 3.77
N CYS A 22 6.50 -7.89 4.94
CA CYS A 22 7.23 -8.14 6.18
C CYS A 22 7.27 -9.64 6.50
N GLN A 23 6.16 -10.35 6.29
CA GLN A 23 6.11 -11.79 6.53
C GLN A 23 7.04 -12.56 5.57
N LYS A 24 7.07 -12.22 4.28
CA LYS A 24 8.00 -12.86 3.33
C LYS A 24 9.47 -12.66 3.68
N LEU A 25 9.83 -11.45 4.13
CA LEU A 25 11.19 -11.19 4.60
C LEU A 25 11.50 -11.98 5.88
N CYS A 26 10.53 -12.11 6.78
CA CYS A 26 10.64 -12.93 7.98
C CYS A 26 10.89 -14.40 7.65
N ASP A 27 10.12 -14.97 6.73
CA ASP A 27 10.26 -16.37 6.33
C ASP A 27 11.64 -16.64 5.70
N ALA A 28 12.22 -15.64 5.04
CA ALA A 28 13.58 -15.70 4.48
C ALA A 28 14.70 -15.44 5.51
N THR A 29 14.36 -14.91 6.69
CA THR A 29 15.32 -14.56 7.76
C THR A 29 15.32 -15.66 8.81
N PRO A 30 16.39 -16.48 8.97
CA PRO A 30 16.35 -17.69 9.81
C PRO A 30 15.94 -17.45 11.27
N SER A 31 16.37 -16.34 11.87
CA SER A 31 15.99 -15.95 13.24
C SER A 31 14.51 -15.56 13.33
N CYS A 32 13.91 -15.03 12.27
CA CYS A 32 12.48 -14.71 12.23
C CYS A 32 11.59 -15.91 11.87
N ALA A 33 12.01 -16.74 10.91
CA ALA A 33 11.24 -17.92 10.49
C ALA A 33 10.97 -18.92 11.63
N SER A 34 11.83 -18.90 12.66
CA SER A 34 11.67 -19.70 13.89
C SER A 34 10.85 -19.00 14.98
N TYR A 35 10.52 -17.72 14.81
CA TYR A 35 9.67 -16.95 15.70
C TYR A 35 8.20 -17.14 15.32
N GLY A 36 7.47 -17.96 16.09
CA GLY A 36 6.11 -18.41 15.75
C GLY A 36 5.02 -17.35 15.55
N TRP A 37 5.34 -16.06 15.70
CA TRP A 37 4.43 -14.93 15.45
C TRP A 37 4.74 -14.16 14.16
N GLY A 38 5.87 -14.45 13.49
CA GLY A 38 6.24 -13.82 12.23
C GLY A 38 6.57 -12.33 12.33
N SER A 39 6.43 -11.63 11.20
CA SER A 39 6.62 -10.19 11.08
C SER A 39 5.50 -9.57 10.25
N TYR A 40 5.12 -8.34 10.58
CA TYR A 40 4.02 -7.60 9.98
C TYR A 40 4.34 -6.11 9.96
N CYS A 41 3.61 -5.32 9.17
CA CYS A 41 3.80 -3.89 9.15
C CYS A 41 3.18 -3.24 10.39
N LYS A 42 4.00 -2.59 11.22
CA LYS A 42 3.50 -1.84 12.38
C LYS A 42 2.91 -0.49 11.92
N GLY A 43 2.06 0.10 12.76
CA GLY A 43 1.47 1.42 12.50
C GLY A 43 2.47 2.57 12.35
N ASN A 44 3.74 2.38 12.72
CA ASN A 44 4.83 3.33 12.49
C ASN A 44 5.58 3.10 11.16
N GLY A 45 5.09 2.22 10.29
CA GLY A 45 5.61 2.03 8.93
C GLY A 45 6.87 1.17 8.83
N VAL A 46 7.23 0.40 9.87
CA VAL A 46 8.35 -0.55 9.83
C VAL A 46 7.90 -1.95 10.20
N CYS A 47 8.55 -2.96 9.63
CA CYS A 47 8.29 -4.35 9.95
C CYS A 47 8.61 -4.65 11.42
N PHE A 48 7.79 -5.49 12.05
CA PHE A 48 8.05 -5.95 13.40
C PHE A 48 9.37 -6.74 13.46
N GLY A 49 10.30 -6.35 14.33
CA GLY A 49 11.54 -7.07 14.66
C GLY A 49 12.61 -7.20 13.57
N LEU A 50 12.30 -6.94 12.29
CA LEU A 50 13.24 -7.06 11.17
C LEU A 50 14.13 -5.82 11.05
N LEU A 51 15.44 -6.04 11.00
CA LEU A 51 16.45 -5.01 10.76
C LEU A 51 17.32 -5.36 9.53
N GLU A 52 17.71 -4.36 8.76
CA GLU A 52 18.61 -4.47 7.61
C GLU A 52 20.08 -4.34 8.03
N LYS A 53 20.87 -5.37 7.72
CA LYS A 53 22.33 -5.42 7.95
C LYS A 53 23.14 -4.91 6.75
N GLY A 54 22.47 -4.63 5.64
CA GLY A 54 23.07 -4.29 4.35
C GLY A 54 23.30 -5.52 3.47
N ASN A 55 23.58 -5.30 2.18
CA ASN A 55 23.77 -6.36 1.17
C ASN A 55 22.60 -7.36 1.05
N ASN A 56 21.36 -6.89 1.27
CA ASN A 56 20.16 -7.73 1.34
C ASN A 56 20.20 -8.80 2.45
N ASP A 57 21.00 -8.60 3.50
CA ASP A 57 21.00 -9.42 4.71
C ASP A 57 20.15 -8.77 5.80
N TYR A 58 19.45 -9.59 6.56
CA TYR A 58 18.48 -9.17 7.56
C TYR A 58 18.68 -9.97 8.85
N CYS A 59 18.30 -9.38 9.98
CA CYS A 59 18.22 -10.07 11.25
C CYS A 59 16.91 -9.76 11.97
N PHE A 60 16.66 -10.47 13.07
CA PHE A 60 15.40 -10.39 13.79
C PHE A 60 15.58 -10.25 15.31
N GLN A 61 15.23 -9.09 15.85
CA GLN A 61 15.52 -8.66 17.22
C GLN A 61 14.91 -9.55 18.34
N PRO A 62 13.73 -10.19 18.18
CA PRO A 62 13.19 -11.05 19.24
C PRO A 62 13.97 -12.34 19.51
N THR A 63 14.79 -12.83 18.57
CA THR A 63 15.44 -14.15 18.67
C THR A 63 16.93 -14.12 18.36
N ASP A 64 17.44 -13.08 17.70
CA ASP A 64 18.85 -12.88 17.41
C ASP A 64 19.44 -11.81 18.36
N PRO A 65 20.25 -12.20 19.37
CA PRO A 65 20.83 -11.27 20.34
C PRO A 65 21.90 -10.36 19.72
N SER A 66 22.36 -10.65 18.49
CA SER A 66 23.26 -9.77 17.73
C SER A 66 22.51 -8.77 16.85
N CYS A 67 21.19 -8.93 16.74
CA CYS A 67 20.34 -8.02 16.00
C CYS A 67 19.90 -6.87 16.92
N ASP A 68 20.37 -5.67 16.63
CA ASP A 68 20.13 -4.49 17.48
C ASP A 68 19.87 -3.25 16.61
N ASP A 69 18.83 -2.50 16.96
CA ASP A 69 18.36 -1.31 16.25
C ASP A 69 19.19 -0.04 16.52
N SER A 70 20.15 -0.10 17.44
CA SER A 70 21.22 0.92 17.56
C SER A 70 22.33 0.72 16.52
N VAL A 71 22.43 -0.48 15.93
CA VAL A 71 23.45 -0.86 14.94
C VAL A 71 22.85 -0.92 13.53
N TYR A 72 21.68 -1.53 13.41
CA TYR A 72 21.02 -1.81 12.13
C TYR A 72 19.73 -1.00 11.97
N GLN A 73 19.31 -0.79 10.72
CA GLN A 73 18.14 0.03 10.43
C GLN A 73 16.86 -0.82 10.41
N PRO A 74 15.75 -0.37 11.02
CA PRO A 74 14.47 -1.04 10.87
C PRO A 74 14.04 -1.16 9.41
N VAL A 75 13.57 -2.35 9.02
CA VAL A 75 13.04 -2.56 7.67
C VAL A 75 11.75 -1.77 7.49
N SER A 76 11.72 -0.86 6.53
CA SER A 76 10.52 -0.07 6.21
C SER A 76 9.49 -0.92 5.47
N CYS A 77 8.22 -0.73 5.78
CA CYS A 77 7.15 -1.32 5.00
C CYS A 77 7.09 -0.68 3.61
N PRO A 78 6.64 -1.42 2.57
CA PRO A 78 6.32 -0.82 1.29
C PRO A 78 5.24 0.23 1.49
N VAL A 79 5.50 1.45 1.01
CA VAL A 79 4.46 2.47 0.93
C VAL A 79 3.52 2.04 -0.18
N VAL A 80 2.35 1.51 0.19
CA VAL A 80 1.26 1.31 -0.75
C VAL A 80 0.50 2.63 -0.82
N PRO A 81 0.51 3.33 -1.98
CA PRO A 81 -0.26 4.56 -2.14
C PRO A 81 -1.75 4.23 -1.92
N PRO A 82 -2.50 5.14 -1.28
CA PRO A 82 -3.91 4.93 -1.02
C PRO A 82 -4.66 4.77 -2.35
N THR A 83 -5.66 3.91 -2.42
CA THR A 83 -6.56 3.90 -3.57
C THR A 83 -7.50 5.11 -3.52
N CYS A 84 -8.15 5.45 -4.63
CA CYS A 84 -9.24 6.45 -4.60
C CYS A 84 -10.35 6.09 -3.61
N GLU A 85 -10.58 4.80 -3.37
CA GLU A 85 -11.54 4.33 -2.39
C GLU A 85 -11.05 4.57 -0.95
N ASP A 86 -9.76 4.40 -0.67
CA ASP A 86 -9.17 4.74 0.63
C ASP A 86 -9.30 6.24 0.92
N VAL A 87 -9.04 7.07 -0.11
CA VAL A 87 -9.25 8.53 -0.02
C VAL A 87 -10.72 8.86 0.20
N CYS A 88 -11.63 8.20 -0.53
CA CYS A 88 -13.08 8.34 -0.37
C CYS A 88 -13.54 8.01 1.06
N ASN A 89 -12.99 6.95 1.66
CA ASN A 89 -13.31 6.54 3.02
C ASN A 89 -12.87 7.58 4.07
N GLY A 90 -11.91 8.44 3.75
CA GLY A 90 -11.54 9.61 4.55
C GLY A 90 -12.49 10.80 4.44
N LEU A 91 -13.35 10.83 3.42
CA LEU A 91 -14.29 11.93 3.15
C LEU A 91 -15.71 11.52 3.53
N SER A 92 -16.29 12.15 4.57
CA SER A 92 -17.63 11.79 5.05
C SER A 92 -18.72 11.86 3.97
N GLY A 93 -18.61 12.81 3.04
CA GLY A 93 -19.50 12.92 1.89
C GLY A 93 -19.34 11.77 0.89
N CYS A 94 -18.13 11.28 0.67
CA CYS A 94 -17.87 10.16 -0.24
C CYS A 94 -18.21 8.81 0.41
N LYS A 95 -17.68 8.54 1.61
CA LYS A 95 -17.89 7.31 2.39
C LYS A 95 -19.36 6.95 2.58
N ASN A 96 -20.20 7.95 2.84
CA ASN A 96 -21.63 7.74 3.07
C ASN A 96 -22.47 7.85 1.79
N SER A 97 -21.84 8.18 0.65
CA SER A 97 -22.53 8.21 -0.63
C SER A 97 -22.76 6.79 -1.16
N LYS A 98 -23.76 6.64 -2.02
CA LYS A 98 -23.98 5.41 -2.80
C LYS A 98 -22.98 5.22 -3.95
N TRP A 99 -22.06 6.16 -4.15
CA TRP A 99 -21.22 6.24 -5.35
C TRP A 99 -19.81 5.69 -5.12
N GLY A 100 -19.20 5.97 -3.96
CA GLY A 100 -17.79 5.66 -3.69
C GLY A 100 -16.83 6.44 -4.60
N SER A 101 -15.56 6.03 -4.65
CA SER A 101 -14.60 6.58 -5.62
C SER A 101 -13.69 5.51 -6.19
N TYR A 102 -13.31 5.69 -7.45
CA TYR A 102 -12.38 4.81 -8.16
C TYR A 102 -11.51 5.64 -9.10
N CYS A 103 -10.36 5.09 -9.48
CA CYS A 103 -9.47 5.74 -10.42
C CYS A 103 -10.04 5.68 -11.85
N LYS A 104 -10.28 6.83 -12.47
CA LYS A 104 -10.65 6.94 -13.89
C LYS A 104 -9.38 6.88 -14.73
N SER A 105 -8.83 5.69 -14.90
CA SER A 105 -7.60 5.43 -15.68
C SER A 105 -7.70 5.81 -17.16
N TRP A 106 -8.91 6.04 -17.67
CA TRP A 106 -9.19 6.51 -19.03
C TRP A 106 -9.12 8.04 -19.20
N GLN A 107 -8.82 8.80 -18.13
CA GLN A 107 -8.53 10.23 -18.20
C GLN A 107 -7.01 10.46 -18.27
N ASN A 108 -6.59 11.62 -18.78
CA ASN A 108 -5.16 12.00 -18.84
C ASN A 108 -4.95 13.43 -18.30
N PRO A 109 -4.42 13.59 -17.06
CA PRO A 109 -3.99 12.54 -16.14
C PRO A 109 -5.17 11.71 -15.56
N PRO A 110 -4.93 10.48 -15.08
CA PRO A 110 -5.93 9.72 -14.34
C PRO A 110 -6.37 10.43 -13.05
N VAL A 111 -7.67 10.46 -12.78
CA VAL A 111 -8.24 11.17 -11.63
C VAL A 111 -9.25 10.31 -10.87
N CYS A 112 -9.37 10.52 -9.56
CA CYS A 112 -10.38 9.87 -8.74
C CYS A 112 -11.78 10.39 -9.05
N PHE A 113 -12.74 9.49 -9.25
CA PHE A 113 -14.13 9.86 -9.51
C PHE A 113 -14.70 10.70 -8.34
N GLY A 114 -15.19 11.90 -8.67
CA GLY A 114 -15.91 12.77 -7.75
C GLY A 114 -15.09 13.46 -6.66
N ILE A 115 -13.77 13.21 -6.57
CA ILE A 115 -12.90 13.84 -5.57
C ILE A 115 -12.22 15.06 -6.20
N LEU A 116 -12.37 16.21 -5.55
CA LEU A 116 -11.72 17.46 -5.95
C LEU A 116 -10.79 17.96 -4.85
N GLU A 117 -9.68 18.58 -5.26
CA GLU A 117 -8.75 19.31 -4.40
C GLU A 117 -9.06 20.81 -4.46
N LYS A 118 -9.38 21.38 -3.31
CA LYS A 118 -9.68 22.81 -3.15
C LYS A 118 -8.41 23.64 -3.16
N ALA A 119 -8.54 24.96 -3.28
CA ALA A 119 -7.41 25.90 -3.28
C ALA A 119 -6.58 25.88 -1.98
N ASP A 120 -7.16 25.43 -0.87
CA ASP A 120 -6.47 25.27 0.42
C ASP A 120 -5.80 23.89 0.60
N GLY A 121 -5.83 23.04 -0.43
CA GLY A 121 -5.30 21.68 -0.42
C GLY A 121 -6.21 20.64 0.24
N SER A 122 -7.38 21.03 0.76
CA SER A 122 -8.34 20.07 1.30
C SER A 122 -9.09 19.34 0.19
N LEU A 123 -9.48 18.09 0.45
CA LEU A 123 -10.25 17.27 -0.49
C LEU A 123 -11.75 17.32 -0.16
N CYS A 124 -12.59 17.24 -1.20
CA CYS A 124 -14.04 17.14 -1.06
C CYS A 124 -14.65 16.22 -2.12
N PHE A 125 -15.93 15.86 -1.94
CA PHE A 125 -16.65 14.97 -2.84
C PHE A 125 -17.82 15.69 -3.54
N GLU A 126 -17.69 15.92 -4.85
CA GLU A 126 -18.58 16.79 -5.63
C GLU A 126 -20.03 16.29 -5.67
N SER A 127 -20.25 14.97 -5.58
CA SER A 127 -21.59 14.38 -5.71
C SER A 127 -22.47 14.60 -4.48
N THR A 128 -21.90 15.04 -3.35
CA THR A 128 -22.64 15.26 -2.09
C THR A 128 -22.40 16.63 -1.46
N ASP A 129 -21.44 17.39 -1.95
CA ASP A 129 -21.08 18.72 -1.43
C ASP A 129 -21.22 19.78 -2.55
N PRO A 130 -22.30 20.59 -2.54
CA PRO A 130 -22.49 21.67 -3.51
C PRO A 130 -21.40 22.76 -3.48
N GLY A 131 -20.66 22.88 -2.37
CA GLY A 131 -19.52 23.78 -2.21
C GLY A 131 -18.18 23.15 -2.58
N CYS A 132 -18.18 21.92 -3.10
CA CYS A 132 -16.98 21.24 -3.54
C CYS A 132 -16.57 21.78 -4.92
N VAL A 133 -15.73 22.82 -4.90
CA VAL A 133 -15.16 23.44 -6.09
C VAL A 133 -13.64 23.37 -5.98
N GLY A 134 -13.01 22.79 -6.99
CA GLY A 134 -11.57 22.52 -6.99
C GLY A 134 -11.13 21.85 -8.29
N ASN A 135 -9.88 21.40 -8.30
CA ASN A 135 -9.32 20.65 -9.42
C ASN A 135 -9.54 19.13 -9.20
N PRO A 136 -9.71 18.33 -10.27
CA PRO A 136 -9.79 16.88 -10.14
C PRO A 136 -8.58 16.30 -9.39
N TYR A 137 -8.83 15.49 -8.37
CA TYR A 137 -7.76 14.85 -7.61
C TYR A 137 -7.16 13.69 -8.43
N SER A 138 -5.85 13.74 -8.65
CA SER A 138 -5.12 12.70 -9.40
C SER A 138 -5.23 11.35 -8.71
N CYS A 139 -5.28 10.27 -9.48
CA CYS A 139 -5.18 8.93 -8.90
C CYS A 139 -3.84 8.78 -8.19
N PRO A 140 -3.80 8.30 -6.94
CA PRO A 140 -2.54 7.97 -6.30
C PRO A 140 -1.86 6.85 -7.08
N THR A 141 -0.61 7.06 -7.46
CA THR A 141 0.19 6.12 -8.27
C THR A 141 1.06 5.26 -7.35
N VAL A 142 1.13 3.97 -7.65
CA VAL A 142 2.25 3.11 -7.24
C VAL A 142 3.52 3.48 -8.00
#